data_AF-C2PCZ7-F1
#
_entry.id   AF-C2PCZ7-F1
#
_cell.length_a   1.000
_cell.length_b   1.000
_cell.length_c   1.000
_cell.angle_alpha   90.00
_cell.angle_beta   90.00
_cell.angle_gamma   90.00
#
_symmetry.space_group_name_H-M   'P 1'
#
loop_
_entity.id
_entity.type
_entity.pdbx_description
1 polymer ?
#
loop_
_entity_poly.entity_id
_entity_poly.type
_entity_poly.pdbx_seq_one_letter_code
_entity_poly.pdbx_strand_id
1 'polypeptide(L)' 'MGKGSFSKEMEMGKLHNKIENKKKELIQLVARHGLDHDKVLLFSRDLDILINKFMNVKDKLHK' A
#
# COMPACT_ATOMS: atom_id res chain seq x y z
N MET A 1 2.02 19.47 26.68
CA MET A 1 1.06 18.39 26.34
C MET A 1 1.22 18.05 24.85
N GLY A 2 2.06 17.06 24.52
CA GLY A 2 2.34 16.68 23.12
C GLY A 2 1.80 15.29 22.81
N LYS A 3 0.47 15.13 22.75
CA LYS A 3 -0.18 13.82 22.46
C LYS A 3 -0.51 13.63 20.96
N GLY A 4 -0.05 14.52 20.08
CA GLY A 4 -0.45 14.53 18.66
C GLY A 4 0.39 13.65 17.73
N SER A 5 1.66 13.35 18.05
CA SER A 5 2.58 12.71 17.09
C SER A 5 2.45 11.18 17.02
N PHE A 6 2.28 10.50 18.16
CA PHE A 6 2.23 9.03 18.22
C PHE A 6 1.07 8.40 17.44
N SER A 7 -0.07 9.10 17.33
CA SER A 7 -1.23 8.58 16.60
C SER A 7 -0.99 8.54 15.08
N LYS A 8 -0.21 9.47 14.53
CA LYS A 8 0.07 9.49 13.07
C LYS A 8 1.09 8.43 12.65
N GLU A 9 2.09 8.16 13.50
CA GLU A 9 3.10 7.13 13.26
C GLU A 9 2.49 5.71 13.31
N MET A 10 1.60 5.46 14.27
CA MET A 10 0.88 4.18 14.38
C MET A 10 -0.04 3.93 13.18
N GLU A 11 -0.71 4.98 12.67
CA GLU A 11 -1.56 4.88 11.47
C GLU A 11 -0.74 4.64 10.19
N MET A 12 0.44 5.25 10.07
CA MET A 12 1.38 4.96 8.97
C MET A 12 1.90 3.52 9.01
N GLY A 13 2.22 3.00 10.20
CA GLY A 13 2.63 1.60 10.36
C GLY A 13 1.55 0.61 9.92
N LYS A 14 0.29 0.84 10.32
CA LYS A 14 -0.85 0.02 9.87
C LYS A 14 -1.05 0.09 8.36
N LEU A 15 -0.91 1.28 7.77
CA LEU A 15 -1.10 1.50 6.34
C LEU A 15 0.03 0.85 5.53
N HIS A 16 1.27 0.92 6.00
CA HIS A 16 2.42 0.22 5.44
C HIS A 16 2.23 -1.30 5.47
N ASN A 17 1.79 -1.84 6.62
CA ASN A 17 1.49 -3.27 6.74
C ASN A 17 0.38 -3.72 5.78
N LYS A 18 -0.65 -2.88 5.58
CA LYS A 18 -1.72 -3.12 4.60
C LYS A 18 -1.17 -3.18 3.17
N ILE A 19 -0.26 -2.29 2.80
CA ILE A 19 0.39 -2.28 1.49
C ILE A 19 1.22 -3.55 1.30
N GLU A 20 2.01 -3.93 2.31
CA GLU A 20 2.86 -5.12 2.23
C GLU A 20 2.04 -6.41 2.09
N ASN A 21 0.93 -6.52 2.84
CA ASN A 21 0.02 -7.66 2.73
C ASN A 21 -0.61 -7.74 1.33
N LYS A 22 -1.12 -6.61 0.82
CA LYS A 22 -1.71 -6.55 -0.52
C LYS A 22 -0.68 -6.90 -1.61
N LYS A 23 0.59 -6.52 -1.41
CA LYS A 23 1.70 -6.83 -2.33
C LYS A 23 2.01 -8.32 -2.34
N LYS A 24 2.03 -8.95 -1.16
CA LYS A 24 2.18 -10.42 -1.03
C LYS A 24 1.01 -11.17 -1.67
N GLU A 25 -0.21 -10.70 -1.49
CA GLU A 25 -1.40 -11.29 -2.15
C GLU A 25 -1.32 -11.18 -3.67
N LEU A 26 -0.91 -10.02 -4.20
CA LEU A 26 -0.69 -9.85 -5.65
C LEU A 26 0.36 -10.84 -6.16
N ILE A 27 1.49 -10.99 -5.47
CA ILE A 27 2.55 -11.93 -5.86
C ILE A 27 2.04 -13.39 -5.85
N GLN A 28 1.22 -13.76 -4.86
CA GLN A 28 0.59 -15.10 -4.86
C GLN A 28 -0.43 -15.28 -5.98
N LEU A 29 -1.21 -14.25 -6.30
CA LEU A 29 -2.16 -14.25 -7.41
C LEU A 29 -1.42 -14.40 -8.75
N VAL A 30 -0.32 -13.67 -8.93
CA VAL A 30 0.61 -13.80 -10.05
C VAL A 30 1.18 -15.21 -10.13
N ALA A 31 1.62 -15.78 -9.00
CA ALA A 31 2.22 -17.11 -8.96
C ALA A 31 1.19 -18.22 -9.28
N ARG A 32 -0.09 -18.04 -8.94
CA ARG A 32 -1.15 -19.00 -9.22
C ARG A 32 -1.76 -18.88 -10.62
N HIS A 33 -1.95 -17.66 -11.11
CA HIS A 33 -2.70 -17.40 -12.35
C HIS A 33 -1.83 -16.91 -13.51
N GLY A 34 -0.58 -16.51 -13.24
CA GLY A 34 0.30 -15.86 -14.21
C GLY A 34 0.12 -14.33 -14.25
N LEU A 35 1.15 -13.64 -14.75
CA LEU A 35 1.14 -12.18 -14.93
C LEU A 35 0.13 -11.71 -15.99
N ASP A 36 -0.22 -12.59 -16.93
CA ASP A 36 -1.08 -12.28 -18.08
C ASP A 36 -2.58 -12.29 -17.73
N HIS A 37 -2.93 -12.71 -16.51
CA HIS A 37 -4.31 -12.72 -16.07
C HIS A 37 -4.81 -11.28 -15.91
N ASP A 38 -5.85 -10.89 -16.65
CA ASP A 38 -6.43 -9.53 -16.64
C ASP A 38 -6.72 -9.02 -15.21
N LYS A 39 -7.13 -9.94 -14.33
CA LYS A 39 -7.32 -9.69 -12.89
C LYS A 39 -6.05 -9.29 -12.17
N VAL A 40 -4.91 -9.89 -12.49
CA VAL A 40 -3.58 -9.57 -11.92
C VAL A 40 -3.11 -8.20 -12.39
N LEU A 41 -3.32 -7.87 -13.67
CA LEU A 41 -3.04 -6.55 -14.23
C LEU A 41 -3.87 -5.45 -13.54
N LEU A 42 -5.18 -5.66 -13.40
CA LEU A 42 -6.08 -4.77 -12.67
C LEU A 42 -5.63 -4.62 -11.20
N PHE A 43 -5.31 -5.73 -10.54
CA PHE A 43 -4.91 -5.73 -9.14
C PHE A 43 -3.55 -5.05 -8.92
N SER A 44 -2.61 -5.22 -9.85
CA SER A 44 -1.31 -4.53 -9.86
C SER A 44 -1.50 -3.01 -9.98
N ARG A 45 -2.36 -2.58 -10.90
CA ARG A 45 -2.66 -1.16 -11.11
C ARG A 45 -3.36 -0.54 -9.91
N ASP A 46 -4.31 -1.24 -9.30
CA ASP A 46 -5.00 -0.80 -8.09
C ASP A 46 -4.03 -0.64 -6.91
N LEU A 47 -3.07 -1.57 -6.80
CA LEU A 47 -2.03 -1.56 -5.79
C LEU A 47 -1.03 -0.42 -6.00
N ASP A 48 -0.62 -0.16 -7.24
CA ASP A 48 0.25 0.96 -7.60
C ASP A 48 -0.39 2.31 -7.26
N ILE A 49 -1.68 2.50 -7.60
CA ILE A 49 -2.45 3.70 -7.23
C ILE A 49 -2.49 3.87 -5.71
N LEU A 50 -2.68 2.77 -4.97
CA LEU A 50 -2.71 2.79 -3.50
C LEU A 50 -1.35 3.19 -2.91
N ILE A 51 -0.25 2.69 -3.46
CA ILE A 51 1.12 3.07 -3.08
C ILE A 51 1.36 4.55 -3.40
N ASN A 52 0.99 5.01 -4.60
CA ASN A 52 1.16 6.39 -5.01
C ASN A 52 0.39 7.35 -4.08
N LYS A 53 -0.83 6.97 -3.68
CA LYS A 53 -1.63 7.73 -2.72
C LYS A 53 -0.95 7.77 -1.34
N PHE A 54 -0.38 6.66 -0.89
CA PHE A 54 0.38 6.60 0.36
C PHE A 54 1.63 7.49 0.33
N MET A 55 2.41 7.42 -0.75
CA MET A 55 3.61 8.24 -0.94
C MET A 55 3.27 9.72 -0.97
N ASN A 56 2.19 10.12 -1.65
CA ASN A 56 1.71 11.51 -1.69
C ASN A 56 1.23 12.00 -0.32
N VAL A 57 0.60 11.14 0.49
CA VAL A 57 0.23 11.47 1.88
C VAL A 57 1.49 11.61 2.74
N LYS A 58 2.51 10.77 2.53
CA LYS A 58 3.81 10.85 3.22
C LYS A 58 4.59 12.12 2.87
N ASP A 59 4.55 12.53 1.60
CA ASP A 59 5.21 13.73 1.08
C ASP A 59 4.58 15.00 1.68
N LYS A 60 3.24 15.08 1.66
CA LYS A 60 2.49 16.18 2.30
C LYS A 60 2.64 16.25 3.81
N LEU A 61 3.09 15.18 4.47
CA LEU A 61 3.35 15.15 5.90
C LEU A 61 4.76 15.68 6.27
N HIS A 62 5.69 15.67 5.31
CA HIS A 62 7.07 16.15 5.51
C HIS A 62 7.30 17.61 5.06
N LYS A 63 6.28 18.27 4.49
CA LYS A 63 6.31 19.67 4.09
C LYS A 63 5.59 20.55 5.10
#